data_AF-A0A2M8KNJ2-F1
#
_entry.id   AF-A0A2M8KNJ2-F1
#
_cell.length_a   1.000
_cell.length_b   1.000
_cell.length_c   1.000
_cell.angle_alpha   90.00
_cell.angle_beta   90.00
_cell.angle_gamma   90.00
#
_symmetry.space_group_name_H-M   'P 1'
#
loop_
_entity.id
_entity.type
_entity.pdbx_description
1 polymer ?
#
loop_
_entity_poly.entity_id
_entity_poly.type
_entity_poly.pdbx_seq_one_letter_code
_entity_poly.pdbx_strand_id
1 'polypeptide(L)'
;MPDMKSISDVLDHFDPLEDKYISREYQSYGVYLAEKLEDTKRKGLYIKMSRDLPRVILTQALRFVVDSHARSKGALFMWKLKEMGVFEKYGFTMKGKKTVGEKKSVK
;
A
#
# COMPACT_ATOMS: atom_id res chain seq x y z
N MET A 1 -32.23 13.30 -6.17
CA MET A 1 -30.91 13.64 -6.75
C MET A 1 -30.04 14.10 -5.60
N PRO A 2 -28.76 13.71 -5.47
CA PRO A 2 -27.93 14.21 -4.37
C PRO A 2 -27.61 15.69 -4.61
N ASP A 3 -28.07 16.56 -3.70
CA ASP A 3 -27.80 17.99 -3.66
C ASP A 3 -26.30 18.29 -3.60
N MET A 4 -25.86 19.31 -4.34
CA MET A 4 -24.49 19.83 -4.25
C MET A 4 -24.27 20.42 -2.85
N LYS A 5 -23.32 19.86 -2.11
CA LYS A 5 -22.89 20.41 -0.82
C LYS A 5 -22.22 21.77 -1.04
N SER A 6 -22.50 22.73 -0.15
CA SER A 6 -21.85 24.03 -0.19
C SER A 6 -20.37 23.89 0.20
N ILE A 7 -19.51 24.79 -0.30
CA ILE A 7 -18.09 24.82 0.07
C ILE A 7 -17.89 25.01 1.56
N SER A 8 -18.79 25.77 2.22
CA SER A 8 -18.78 25.95 3.67
C SER A 8 -18.96 24.63 4.41
N ASP A 9 -19.92 23.80 3.99
CA ASP A 9 -20.16 22.48 4.60
C ASP A 9 -18.97 21.52 4.44
N VAL A 10 -18.19 21.67 3.36
CA VAL A 10 -16.99 20.88 3.11
C VAL A 10 -15.84 21.29 4.04
N LEU A 11 -15.70 22.59 4.31
CA LEU A 11 -14.66 23.12 5.18
C LEU A 11 -14.96 22.89 6.66
N ASP A 12 -16.23 22.87 7.07
CA ASP A 12 -16.63 22.60 8.47
C ASP A 12 -16.26 21.19 8.94
N HIS A 13 -16.13 20.23 8.03
CA HIS A 13 -15.71 18.86 8.32
C HIS A 13 -14.24 18.58 7.98
N PHE A 14 -13.49 19.61 7.57
CA PHE A 14 -12.09 19.49 7.23
C PHE A 14 -11.25 19.65 8.50
N ASP A 15 -10.76 18.54 9.03
CA ASP A 15 -9.80 18.57 10.14
C ASP A 15 -8.37 18.51 9.57
N PRO A 16 -7.56 19.58 9.72
CA PRO A 16 -6.19 19.61 9.22
C PRO A 16 -5.23 18.73 10.05
N LEU A 17 -5.65 18.29 11.25
CA LEU A 17 -4.83 17.47 12.15
C LEU A 17 -5.11 15.98 11.95
N GLU A 18 -6.34 15.60 11.58
CA GLU A 18 -6.75 14.21 11.39
C GLU A 18 -7.05 13.92 9.91
N ASP A 19 -6.16 13.19 9.25
CA ASP A 19 -6.45 12.69 7.90
C ASP A 19 -7.48 11.56 7.98
N LYS A 20 -8.59 11.75 7.26
CA LYS A 20 -9.71 10.79 7.15
C LYS A 20 -9.28 9.36 6.84
N TYR A 21 -8.15 9.16 6.14
CA TYR A 21 -7.69 7.83 5.70
C TYR A 21 -6.45 7.32 6.44
N ILE A 22 -5.79 8.14 7.26
CA ILE A 22 -4.58 7.79 8.01
C ILE A 22 -4.88 7.90 9.51
N SER A 23 -5.56 6.89 10.05
CA SER A 23 -5.88 6.81 11.48
C SER A 23 -4.87 5.97 12.25
N ARG A 24 -4.01 5.19 11.56
CA ARG A 24 -3.09 4.22 12.18
C ARG A 24 -1.67 4.33 11.61
N GLU A 25 -0.67 4.05 12.45
CA GLU A 25 0.74 4.15 12.09
C GLU A 25 1.18 3.31 10.88
N TYR A 26 0.55 2.15 10.66
CA TYR A 26 0.87 1.32 9.49
C TYR A 26 0.30 1.92 8.19
N GLN A 27 -0.73 2.75 8.26
CA GLN A 27 -1.28 3.45 7.09
C GLN A 27 -0.33 4.58 6.68
N SER A 28 0.09 5.42 7.63
CA SER A 28 1.09 6.46 7.38
C SER A 28 2.40 5.86 6.87
N TYR A 29 2.86 4.75 7.47
CA TYR A 29 4.07 4.09 7.02
C TYR A 29 3.94 3.46 5.62
N GLY A 30 2.78 2.89 5.29
CA GLY A 30 2.54 2.37 3.94
C GLY A 30 2.55 3.46 2.88
N VAL A 31 2.01 4.64 3.19
CA VAL A 31 2.09 5.82 2.31
C VAL A 31 3.54 6.29 2.17
N TYR A 32 4.26 6.41 3.29
CA TYR A 32 5.67 6.76 3.29
C TYR A 32 6.53 5.81 2.44
N LEU A 33 6.30 4.50 2.51
CA LEU A 33 6.97 3.52 1.67
C LEU A 33 6.68 3.76 0.19
N ALA A 34 5.42 4.01 -0.17
CA ALA A 34 5.04 4.26 -1.55
C ALA A 34 5.70 5.52 -2.12
N GLU A 35 5.84 6.57 -1.31
CA GLU A 35 6.52 7.81 -1.70
C GLU A 35 8.02 7.61 -1.88
N LYS A 36 8.67 6.92 -0.93
CA LYS A 36 10.12 6.64 -1.01
C LYS A 36 10.49 5.72 -2.17
N LEU A 37 9.61 4.79 -2.52
CA LEU A 37 9.78 3.89 -3.66
C LEU A 37 9.29 4.49 -4.99
N GLU A 38 8.78 5.74 -4.96
CA GLU A 38 8.21 6.44 -6.12
C GLU A 38 7.09 5.62 -6.81
N ASP A 39 6.40 4.77 -6.05
CA ASP A 39 5.34 3.85 -6.51
C ASP A 39 4.01 4.17 -5.81
N THR A 40 3.56 5.40 -6.03
CA THR A 40 2.29 5.93 -5.51
C THR A 40 1.08 5.21 -6.09
N LYS A 41 1.22 4.50 -7.22
CA LYS A 41 0.16 3.71 -7.84
C LYS A 41 -0.21 2.49 -6.99
N ARG A 42 0.75 1.94 -6.24
CA ARG A 42 0.57 0.73 -5.41
C ARG A 42 0.52 1.02 -3.91
N LYS A 43 0.15 2.24 -3.49
CA LYS A 43 -0.01 2.63 -2.07
C LYS A 43 -0.75 1.58 -1.22
N GLY A 44 -1.87 1.06 -1.71
CA GLY A 44 -2.66 0.05 -0.99
C GLY A 44 -1.90 -1.25 -0.71
N LEU A 45 -0.99 -1.66 -1.59
CA LEU A 45 -0.12 -2.81 -1.37
C LEU A 45 0.85 -2.56 -0.21
N TYR A 46 1.52 -1.41 -0.22
CA TYR A 46 2.50 -1.06 0.82
C TYR A 46 1.85 -0.85 2.20
N ILE A 47 0.63 -0.31 2.24
CA ILE A 47 -0.17 -0.23 3.47
C ILE A 47 -0.51 -1.62 3.99
N LYS A 48 -0.95 -2.54 3.10
CA LYS A 48 -1.21 -3.93 3.50
C LYS A 48 0.04 -4.61 4.05
N MET A 49 1.19 -4.42 3.39
CA MET A 49 2.47 -4.93 3.85
C MET A 49 2.87 -4.36 5.20
N SER A 50 2.66 -3.06 5.43
CA SER A 50 2.95 -2.41 6.72
C SER A 50 2.08 -2.92 7.87
N ARG A 51 0.88 -3.41 7.56
CA ARG A 51 -0.02 -4.01 8.53
C ARG A 51 0.35 -5.47 8.84
N ASP A 52 0.67 -6.24 7.80
CA ASP A 52 0.86 -7.68 7.90
C ASP A 52 2.33 -8.08 8.22
N LEU A 53 3.31 -7.21 7.92
CA LEU A 53 4.74 -7.46 8.10
C LEU A 53 5.35 -6.55 9.19
N PRO A 54 6.34 -7.05 9.96
CA PRO A 54 7.07 -6.23 10.91
C PRO A 54 7.79 -5.05 10.25
N ARG A 55 7.66 -3.86 10.86
CA ARG A 55 8.29 -2.62 10.39
C ARG A 55 9.79 -2.80 10.14
N VAL A 56 10.50 -3.48 11.03
CA VAL A 56 11.95 -3.70 10.94
C VAL A 56 12.40 -4.33 9.63
N ILE A 57 11.59 -5.23 9.06
CA ILE A 57 11.89 -5.90 7.79
C ILE A 57 11.71 -4.93 6.63
N LEU A 58 10.59 -4.19 6.64
CA LEU A 58 10.27 -3.21 5.61
C LEU A 58 11.28 -2.06 5.60
N THR A 59 11.71 -1.60 6.77
CA THR A 59 12.72 -0.53 6.89
C THR A 59 14.08 -0.98 6.36
N GLN A 60 14.49 -2.22 6.64
CA GLN A 60 15.74 -2.77 6.09
C GLN A 60 15.69 -2.88 4.57
N ALA A 61 14.59 -3.40 4.01
CA ALA A 61 14.40 -3.43 2.56
C ALA A 61 14.37 -2.03 1.95
N LEU A 62 13.70 -1.07 2.59
CA LEU A 62 13.63 0.30 2.12
C LEU A 62 15.01 0.96 2.07
N ARG A 63 15.80 0.83 3.14
CA ARG A 63 17.14 1.41 3.21
C ARG A 63 18.03 0.92 2.06
N PHE A 64 18.00 -0.38 1.79
CA PHE A 64 18.73 -0.97 0.66
C PHE A 64 18.29 -0.37 -0.69
N VAL A 65 17.00 -0.17 -0.89
CA VAL A 65 16.46 0.36 -2.15
C VAL A 65 16.71 1.85 -2.31
N VAL A 66 16.66 2.63 -1.23
CA VAL A 66 16.94 4.06 -1.25
C VAL A 66 18.39 4.33 -1.63
N ASP A 67 19.33 3.51 -1.14
CA ASP A 67 20.75 3.59 -1.52
C ASP A 67 20.99 3.11 -2.97
N SER A 68 20.04 2.38 -3.55
CA SER A 68 20.13 1.89 -4.93
C SER A 68 19.63 2.93 -5.95
N HIS A 69 20.37 3.10 -7.04
CA HIS A 69 19.97 3.94 -8.18
C HIS A 69 19.09 3.18 -9.20
N ALA A 70 18.27 2.24 -8.73
CA ALA A 70 17.48 1.38 -9.60
C ALA A 70 16.35 2.16 -10.30
N ARG A 71 16.13 1.88 -11.59
CA ARG A 71 15.05 2.48 -12.40
C ARG A 71 13.64 2.14 -11.88
N SER A 72 13.49 1.01 -11.18
CA SER A 72 12.22 0.61 -10.56
C SER A 72 12.46 0.18 -9.11
N LYS A 73 12.42 1.16 -8.21
CA LYS A 73 12.61 0.96 -6.76
C LYS A 73 11.58 0.01 -6.17
N GLY A 74 10.30 0.13 -6.56
CA GLY A 74 9.25 -0.78 -6.12
C GLY A 74 9.51 -2.26 -6.48
N ALA A 75 10.04 -2.54 -7.67
CA ALA A 75 10.38 -3.91 -8.06
C ALA A 75 11.57 -4.46 -7.25
N LEU A 76 12.60 -3.64 -7.04
CA LEU A 76 13.76 -4.01 -6.23
C LEU A 76 13.37 -4.26 -4.77
N PHE A 77 12.45 -3.46 -4.22
CA PHE A 77 11.90 -3.67 -2.89
C PHE A 77 11.22 -5.03 -2.75
N MET A 78 10.37 -5.39 -3.71
CA MET A 78 9.69 -6.70 -3.74
C MET A 78 10.70 -7.84 -3.88
N TRP A 79 11.73 -7.66 -4.72
CA TRP A 79 12.82 -8.63 -4.84
C TRP A 79 13.59 -8.80 -3.54
N LYS A 80 13.91 -7.70 -2.84
CA LYS A 80 14.66 -7.76 -1.57
C LYS A 80 13.88 -8.46 -0.47
N LEU A 81 12.56 -8.22 -0.40
CA LEU A 81 11.69 -8.95 0.51
C LEU A 81 11.60 -10.45 0.19
N LYS A 82 11.69 -10.81 -1.11
CA LYS A 82 11.77 -12.21 -1.53
C LYS A 82 13.08 -12.84 -1.09
N GLU A 83 14.19 -12.15 -1.30
CA GLU A 83 15.53 -12.60 -0.89
C GLU A 83 15.61 -12.84 0.63
N MET A 84 14.95 -12.01 1.44
CA MET A 84 14.88 -12.17 2.90
C MET A 84 13.90 -13.27 3.37
N GLY A 85 13.27 -14.03 2.47
CA GLY A 85 12.34 -15.12 2.83
C GLY A 85 11.04 -14.65 3.48
N VAL A 86 10.65 -13.38 3.30
CA VAL A 86 9.51 -12.77 3.99
C VAL A 86 8.18 -13.44 3.60
N PHE A 87 8.04 -13.83 2.33
CA PHE A 87 6.83 -14.46 1.83
C PHE A 87 6.58 -15.84 2.45
N GLU A 88 7.65 -16.60 2.70
CA GLU A 88 7.57 -17.93 3.33
C GLU A 88 7.34 -17.81 4.83
N LYS A 89 8.07 -16.89 5.49
CA LYS A 89 8.02 -16.73 6.95
C LYS A 89 6.71 -16.15 7.47
N TYR A 90 6.09 -15.22 6.74
CA TYR A 90 4.87 -14.53 7.16
C TYR A 90 3.63 -14.94 6.36
N GLY A 91 3.76 -15.91 5.44
CA GLY A 91 2.64 -16.39 4.63
C GLY A 91 1.98 -15.28 3.79
N PHE A 92 2.75 -14.26 3.39
CA PHE A 92 2.21 -13.11 2.65
C PHE A 92 1.87 -13.53 1.22
N THR A 93 0.63 -13.97 1.00
CA THR A 93 0.11 -14.25 -0.34
C THR A 93 -0.58 -13.01 -0.89
N MET A 94 -0.17 -12.57 -2.10
CA MET A 94 -0.96 -11.65 -2.90
C MET A 94 -2.23 -12.36 -3.38
N LYS A 95 -3.20 -12.57 -2.50
CA LYS A 95 -4.51 -13.11 -2.88
C LYS A 95 -5.27 -12.03 -3.64
N GLY A 96 -5.06 -12.00 -4.94
CA GLY A 96 -5.61 -11.05 -5.89
C GLY A 96 -5.88 -11.68 -7.26
N LYS A 97 -6.35 -12.93 -7.29
CA LYS A 97 -7.14 -13.40 -8.44
C LYS A 97 -8.61 -13.23 -8.05
N LYS A 98 -9.24 -12.14 -8.51
CA LYS A 98 -10.68 -12.21 -8.78
C LYS A 98 -10.81 -13.26 -9.88
N THR A 99 -11.38 -14.40 -9.56
CA THR A 99 -11.90 -15.35 -10.53
C THR A 99 -12.82 -14.56 -11.47
N VAL A 100 -12.37 -14.37 -12.72
CA VAL A 100 -13.24 -13.91 -13.80
C VAL A 100 -14.37 -14.93 -13.87
N GLY A 101 -15.61 -14.44 -13.76
CA GLY A 101 -16.80 -15.25 -13.61
C GLY A 101 -16.90 -16.33 -14.67
N GLU A 102 -17.09 -17.56 -14.21
CA GLU A 102 -17.59 -18.66 -15.00
C GLU A 102 -18.98 -18.28 -15.52
N LYS A 103 -19.04 -17.79 -16.75
CA LYS A 103 -20.31 -17.67 -17.49
C LYS A 103 -20.80 -19.10 -17.69
N LYS A 104 -21.74 -19.54 -16.85
CA LYS A 104 -22.55 -20.72 -17.11
C LYS A 104 -23.25 -20.52 -18.46
N SER A 105 -22.77 -21.22 -19.48
CA SER A 105 -23.54 -21.52 -20.67
C SER A 105 -24.66 -22.47 -20.24
N VAL A 106 -25.87 -21.93 -20.08
CA VAL A 106 -27.08 -22.75 -20.01
C VAL A 106 -27.35 -23.28 -21.41
N LYS A 107 -27.70 -24.56 -21.46
CA LYS A 107 -28.11 -25.34 -22.61
C LYS A 107 -29.14 -24.63 -23.50
#